data_AF-G9KEK4-F1
#
_entry.id   AF-G9KEK4-F1
#
_cell.length_a   1.000
_cell.length_b   1.000
_cell.length_c   1.000
_cell.angle_alpha   90.00
_cell.angle_beta   90.00
_cell.angle_gamma   90.00
#
_symmetry.space_group_name_H-M   'P 1'
#
loop_
_entity.id
_entity.type
_entity.pdbx_description
1 polymer ?
#
loop_
_entity_poly.entity_id
_entity_poly.type
_entity_poly.pdbx_seq_one_letter_code
_entity_poly.pdbx_strand_id
1 'polypeptide(L)'
;KVADCICLMALDKPQAVPVDVHMWQIAQRDYSWHPTTSQAKGPSPQANKELGNFFRSLWGPYAGWAQAVLFSADLRQPHRAREPPAKRRRSTDP
;
A
#
# COMPACT_ATOMS: atom_id res chain seq x y z
N LYS A 1 3.31 5.46 11.39
CA LYS A 1 4.44 4.94 10.58
C LYS A 1 5.68 4.66 11.42
N VAL A 2 6.47 5.66 11.84
CA VAL A 2 7.75 5.40 12.55
C VAL A 2 7.53 4.61 13.85
N ALA A 3 6.51 4.99 14.63
CA ALA A 3 6.12 4.22 15.81
C ALA A 3 5.77 2.76 15.47
N ASP A 4 5.06 2.50 14.38
CA ASP A 4 4.71 1.14 13.94
C ASP A 4 5.96 0.34 13.54
N CYS A 5 6.94 0.98 12.88
CA CYS A 5 8.23 0.36 12.58
C CYS A 5 8.95 -0.09 13.86
N ILE A 6 8.98 0.77 14.88
CA ILE A 6 9.60 0.45 16.18
C ILE A 6 8.85 -0.71 16.85
N CYS A 7 7.52 -0.66 16.87
CA CYS A 7 6.68 -1.73 17.40
C CYS A 7 6.98 -3.08 16.71
N LEU A 8 7.04 -3.08 15.38
CA LEU A 8 7.27 -4.28 14.58
C LEU A 8 8.66 -4.87 14.77
N MET A 9 9.69 -4.04 14.72
CA MET A 9 11.08 -4.50 14.63
C MET A 9 11.80 -4.61 15.97
N ALA A 10 11.29 -3.96 17.03
CA ALA A 10 12.02 -3.84 18.30
C ALA A 10 11.19 -4.07 19.57
N LEU A 11 9.86 -4.19 19.50
CA LEU A 11 8.98 -4.30 20.70
C LEU A 11 8.06 -5.53 20.68
N ASP A 12 8.41 -6.56 19.92
CA ASP A 12 7.65 -7.82 19.80
C ASP A 12 6.17 -7.61 19.46
N LYS A 13 5.88 -6.70 18.52
CA LYS A 13 4.54 -6.47 17.97
C LYS A 13 4.46 -6.93 16.51
N PRO A 14 4.45 -8.25 16.22
CA PRO A 14 4.46 -8.77 14.85
C PRO A 14 3.22 -8.38 14.04
N GLN A 15 2.15 -7.92 14.70
CA GLN A 15 0.94 -7.41 14.07
C GLN A 15 1.05 -5.93 13.65
N ALA A 16 2.07 -5.19 14.07
CA ALA A 16 2.23 -3.79 13.70
C ALA A 16 2.53 -3.67 12.20
N VAL A 17 1.74 -2.88 11.47
CA VAL A 17 1.87 -2.68 10.02
C VAL A 17 2.23 -1.22 9.75
N PRO A 18 3.49 -0.90 9.43
CA PRO A 18 3.90 0.46 9.12
C PRO A 18 3.32 0.90 7.76
N VAL A 19 2.28 1.74 7.80
CA VAL A 19 1.64 2.24 6.57
C VAL A 19 2.40 3.45 6.02
N ASP A 20 2.81 3.34 4.76
CA ASP A 20 3.47 4.39 3.99
C ASP A 20 3.06 4.38 2.51
N VAL A 21 3.68 5.24 1.71
CA VAL A 21 3.34 5.35 0.27
C VAL A 21 3.54 4.04 -0.50
N HIS A 22 4.52 3.20 -0.15
CA HIS A 22 4.71 1.90 -0.79
C HIS A 22 3.59 0.95 -0.43
N MET A 23 3.18 0.92 0.84
CA MET A 23 2.03 0.13 1.26
C MET A 23 0.73 0.57 0.58
N TRP A 24 0.55 1.87 0.34
CA TRP A 24 -0.57 2.39 -0.45
C TRP A 24 -0.53 1.95 -1.91
N GLN A 25 0.65 1.90 -2.52
CA GLN A 25 0.82 1.44 -3.90
C GLN A 25 0.51 -0.06 -4.01
N ILE A 26 1.06 -0.87 -3.10
CA ILE A 26 0.80 -2.31 -3.03
C ILE A 26 -0.69 -2.58 -2.82
N ALA A 27 -1.33 -1.88 -1.87
CA ALA A 27 -2.75 -2.05 -1.57
C ALA A 27 -3.65 -1.80 -2.80
N GLN A 28 -3.39 -0.74 -3.55
CA GLN A 28 -4.18 -0.42 -4.74
C GLN A 28 -3.84 -1.34 -5.93
N ARG A 29 -2.55 -1.62 -6.16
CA ARG A 29 -2.06 -2.41 -7.29
C ARG A 29 -2.47 -3.88 -7.17
N ASP A 30 -2.24 -4.48 -6.01
CA ASP A 30 -2.29 -5.93 -5.82
C ASP A 30 -3.58 -6.41 -5.14
N TYR A 31 -4.25 -5.51 -4.40
CA TYR A 31 -5.47 -5.85 -3.65
C TYR A 31 -6.70 -5.05 -4.09
N SER A 32 -6.55 -4.14 -5.06
CA SER A 32 -7.62 -3.20 -5.49
C SER A 32 -8.29 -2.50 -4.30
N TRP A 33 -7.50 -2.23 -3.26
CA TRP A 33 -8.01 -1.66 -2.01
C TRP A 33 -8.27 -0.17 -2.15
N HIS A 34 -9.39 0.29 -1.60
CA HIS A 34 -9.76 1.70 -1.51
C HIS A 34 -10.30 2.00 -0.11
N PRO A 35 -10.04 3.21 0.45
CA PRO A 35 -10.57 3.59 1.74
C PRO A 35 -12.09 3.67 1.69
N THR A 36 -12.75 3.09 2.69
CA THR A 36 -14.21 3.06 2.81
C THR A 36 -14.71 4.09 3.82
N THR A 37 -13.91 4.43 4.82
CA THR A 37 -14.32 5.33 5.91
C THR A 37 -13.90 6.78 5.70
N SER A 38 -13.02 7.05 4.73
CA SER A 38 -12.50 8.38 4.44
C SER A 38 -12.86 8.80 3.02
N GLN A 39 -13.33 10.04 2.87
CA GLN A 39 -13.49 10.69 1.55
C GLN A 39 -12.14 11.01 0.89
N ALA A 40 -11.02 10.82 1.61
CA ALA A 40 -9.69 11.07 1.09
C ALA A 40 -9.32 10.02 0.03
N LYS A 41 -8.96 10.47 -1.17
CA LYS A 41 -8.49 9.62 -2.28
C LYS A 41 -7.01 9.22 -2.16
N GLY A 42 -6.40 9.38 -0.98
CA GLY A 42 -4.98 9.16 -0.77
C GLY A 42 -4.58 9.11 0.71
N PRO A 43 -3.27 9.07 1.01
CA PRO A 43 -2.76 8.91 2.37
C PRO A 43 -3.26 10.00 3.32
N SER A 44 -3.99 9.59 4.35
CA SER A 44 -4.47 10.44 5.45
C SER A 44 -4.35 9.66 6.76
N PRO A 45 -4.31 10.31 7.94
CA PRO A 45 -4.22 9.59 9.21
C PRO A 45 -5.31 8.52 9.39
N GLN A 46 -6.54 8.84 9.00
CA GLN A 46 -7.67 7.92 9.09
C GLN A 46 -7.56 6.77 8.09
N ALA A 47 -7.27 7.07 6.82
CA ALA A 47 -7.16 6.05 5.79
C ALA A 47 -5.93 5.15 6.01
N ASN A 48 -4.83 5.68 6.55
CA ASN A 48 -3.66 4.89 6.95
C ASN A 48 -4.00 3.90 8.06
N LYS A 49 -4.79 4.35 9.06
CA LYS A 49 -5.25 3.46 10.14
C LYS A 49 -6.17 2.37 9.59
N GLU A 50 -7.08 2.72 8.69
CA GLU A 50 -7.96 1.77 8.00
C GLU A 50 -7.15 0.74 7.20
N LEU A 51 -6.17 1.18 6.41
CA LEU A 51 -5.32 0.30 5.63
C LEU A 51 -4.51 -0.66 6.51
N GLY A 52 -3.96 -0.16 7.62
CA GLY A 52 -3.26 -0.99 8.60
C GLY A 52 -4.18 -2.02 9.25
N ASN A 53 -5.46 -1.66 9.51
CA ASN A 53 -6.46 -2.60 10.00
C ASN A 53 -6.78 -3.66 8.94
N PHE A 54 -6.96 -3.27 7.68
CA PHE A 54 -7.22 -4.19 6.57
C PHE A 54 -6.16 -5.28 6.48
N PHE A 55 -4.87 -4.92 6.48
CA PHE A 55 -3.78 -5.89 6.40
C PHE A 55 -3.66 -6.76 7.66
N ARG A 56 -3.95 -6.20 8.85
CA ARG A 56 -4.03 -7.00 10.09
C ARG A 56 -5.14 -8.04 10.03
N SER A 57 -6.31 -7.68 9.49
CA SER A 57 -7.41 -8.63 9.30
C SER A 57 -7.09 -9.68 8.25
N LEU A 58 -6.35 -9.32 7.19
CA LEU A 58 -6.00 -10.21 6.10
C LEU A 58 -4.89 -11.22 6.48
N TRP A 59 -3.81 -10.76 7.11
CA TRP A 59 -2.62 -11.57 7.39
C TRP A 59 -2.53 -12.06 8.84
N GLY A 60 -3.41 -11.57 9.72
CA GLY A 60 -3.49 -12.04 11.10
C GLY A 60 -2.36 -11.53 12.00
N PRO A 61 -1.98 -12.29 13.05
CA PRO A 61 -1.06 -11.83 14.10
C PRO A 61 0.34 -11.46 13.64
N TYR A 62 0.77 -11.93 12.46
CA TYR A 62 2.09 -11.68 11.87
C TYR A 62 2.03 -10.75 10.66
N ALA A 63 1.00 -9.90 10.57
CA ALA A 63 0.80 -9.01 9.44
C ALA A 63 2.01 -8.10 9.12
N GLY A 64 2.76 -7.64 10.13
CA GLY A 64 3.98 -6.87 9.90
C GLY A 64 5.10 -7.68 9.25
N TRP A 65 5.16 -8.99 9.50
CA TRP A 65 6.15 -9.86 8.83
C TRP A 65 5.76 -10.13 7.38
N ALA A 66 4.47 -10.36 7.11
CA ALA A 66 3.95 -10.45 5.74
C ALA A 66 4.22 -9.15 4.96
N GLN A 67 4.05 -8.00 5.60
CA GLN A 67 4.41 -6.70 5.03
C GLN A 67 5.89 -6.63 4.64
N ALA A 68 6.81 -7.13 5.48
CA ALA A 68 8.24 -7.15 5.18
C ALA A 68 8.58 -7.98 3.95
N VAL A 69 7.88 -9.11 3.72
CA VAL A 69 8.05 -9.93 2.52
C VAL A 69 7.63 -9.16 1.26
N LEU A 70 6.47 -8.51 1.29
CA LEU A 70 5.98 -7.70 0.16
C LEU A 70 6.88 -6.49 -0.11
N PHE A 71 7.34 -5.80 0.94
CA PHE A 71 8.29 -4.70 0.80
C PHE A 71 9.59 -5.16 0.13
N SER A 72 10.14 -6.30 0.57
CA SER A 72 11.34 -6.89 -0.04
C SER A 72 11.14 -7.25 -1.52
N ALA A 73 9.93 -7.69 -1.89
CA ALA A 73 9.58 -7.96 -3.29
C ALA A 73 9.44 -6.69 -4.12
N ASP A 74 8.89 -5.62 -3.56
CA ASP A 74 8.67 -4.35 -4.25
C ASP A 74 10.00 -3.60 -4.51
N LEU A 75 10.99 -3.71 -3.62
CA LEU A 75 12.35 -3.16 -3.85
C LEU A 75 13.03 -3.70 -5.12
N ARG A 76 12.67 -4.92 -5.55
CA ARG A 76 13.24 -5.55 -6.75
C ARG A 76 12.56 -5.13 -8.05
N GLN A 77 11.49 -4.35 -7.97
CA GLN A 77 10.84 -3.75 -9.13
C GLN A 77 11.47 -2.36 -9.34
N PRO A 78 12.49 -2.19 -10.21
CA PRO A 78 12.90 -0.85 -10.62
C PRO A 78 11.66 -0.15 -11.14
N HIS A 79 11.42 1.08 -10.64
CA HIS A 79 10.26 1.92 -10.96
C HIS A 79 9.92 1.73 -12.43
N ARG A 80 8.88 0.92 -12.74
CA ARG A 80 8.44 0.75 -14.12
C ARG A 80 8.11 2.16 -14.55
N ALA A 81 8.95 2.73 -15.42
CA ALA A 81 8.68 4.01 -16.05
C ALA A 81 7.25 3.89 -16.55
N ARG A 82 6.32 4.65 -15.96
CA ARG A 82 4.94 4.68 -16.40
C ARG A 82 5.01 5.08 -17.86
N GLU A 83 4.83 4.13 -18.78
CA GLU A 83 4.72 4.48 -20.18
C GLU A 83 3.56 5.48 -20.28
N PRO A 84 3.79 6.66 -20.87
CA PRO A 84 2.73 7.65 -20.99
C PRO A 84 1.58 7.01 -21.79
N PRO A 85 0.32 7.24 -21.40
CA PRO A 85 -0.81 6.64 -22.08
C PRO A 85 -0.77 7.04 -23.56
N ALA A 86 -0.81 6.03 -24.44
CA ALA A 86 -0.81 6.24 -25.88
C ALA A 86 -1.92 7.23 -26.25
N LYS A 87 -1.54 8.37 -26.84
CA LYS A 87 -2.50 9.37 -27.33
C LYS A 87 -3.39 8.71 -28.36
N ARG A 88 -4.64 8.44 -27.99
CA ARG A 88 -5.69 7.97 -28.89
C ARG A 88 -5.92 9.05 -29.96
N ARG A 89 -5.35 8.88 -31.15
CA ARG A 89 -5.66 9.73 -32.32
C ARG A 89 -7.17 9.58 -32.56
N ARG A 90 -7.92 10.68 -32.42
CA ARG A 90 -9.27 10.76 -32.98
C ARG A 90 -9.13 10.70 -34.49
N SER A 91 -9.61 9.62 -35.11
CA SER A 91 -9.93 9.61 -36.53
C SER A 91 -11.13 10.54 -36.71
N THR A 92 -10.86 11.75 -37.19
CA THR A 92 -11.85 12.54 -37.89
C THR A 92 -11.88 11.99 -39.31
N ASP A 93 -12.88 11.17 -39.63
CA ASP A 93 -13.19 10.83 -41.01
C ASP A 93 -14.44 11.62 -41.47
N PRO A 94 -14.47 12.05 -42.75
CA PRO A 94 -15.40 13.03 -43.31
C PRO A 94 -16.82 12.53 -43.56
#